data_AF-A0A6P1AK82-F1
#
_entry.id   AF-A0A6P1AK82-F1
#
_cell.length_a   1.000
_cell.length_b   1.000
_cell.length_c   1.000
_cell.angle_alpha   90.00
_cell.angle_beta   90.00
_cell.angle_gamma   90.00
#
_symmetry.space_group_name_H-M   'P 1'
#
loop_
_entity.id
_entity.type
_entity.pdbx_description
1 polymer ?
#
loop_
_entity_poly.entity_id
_entity_poly.type
_entity_poly.pdbx_seq_one_letter_code
_entity_poly.pdbx_strand_id
1 'polypeptide(L)'
;MGLYSDRIKSLKVEIEKLSPLHRIAFAASCCERLLPNCYIFTREEGQGNPSPLRTALDEVWHILEGKVTKKETIQLLLTDCEKAIVPSDYVLESRYSAESHLAIVAISKTLKACLSKNNVEDIFKVIEVVGDTIFGFLDIDKEITDPDWLQKSWEEQIEEISNHPFTLREIAKQNEDLQKLKEAETLEPKLLEWLRTTSYNNDKSLIDLS
;
A
#
# COMPACT_ATOMS: atom_id res chain seq x y z
N MET A 1 -7.48 -6.59 -22.95
CA MET A 1 -7.26 -6.17 -21.55
C MET A 1 -6.40 -7.25 -20.92
N GLY A 2 -5.21 -6.90 -20.43
CA GLY A 2 -4.26 -7.88 -19.88
C GLY A 2 -4.71 -8.48 -18.54
N LEU A 3 -4.19 -9.66 -18.21
CA LEU A 3 -4.54 -10.45 -17.01
C LEU A 3 -4.46 -9.64 -15.70
N TYR A 4 -3.51 -8.70 -15.61
CA TYR A 4 -3.33 -7.82 -14.46
C TYR A 4 -4.51 -6.87 -14.23
N SER A 5 -5.01 -6.24 -15.30
CA SER A 5 -6.14 -5.31 -15.24
C SER A 5 -7.40 -6.02 -14.76
N ASP A 6 -7.64 -7.24 -15.25
CA ASP A 6 -8.82 -8.02 -14.89
C ASP A 6 -8.73 -8.55 -13.46
N ARG A 7 -7.51 -8.87 -12.98
CA ARG A 7 -7.27 -9.22 -11.58
C ARG A 7 -7.54 -8.06 -10.63
N ILE A 8 -7.08 -6.84 -10.93
CA ILE A 8 -7.38 -5.66 -10.11
C ILE A 8 -8.90 -5.39 -10.07
N LYS A 9 -9.58 -5.48 -11.21
CA LYS A 9 -11.05 -5.34 -11.26
C LYS A 9 -11.74 -6.39 -10.39
N SER A 10 -11.33 -7.65 -10.49
CA SER A 10 -11.88 -8.72 -9.67
C SER A 10 -11.66 -8.47 -8.18
N LEU A 11 -10.46 -8.04 -7.78
CA LEU A 11 -10.16 -7.69 -6.39
C LEU A 11 -11.06 -6.55 -5.89
N LYS A 12 -11.22 -5.48 -6.68
CA LYS A 12 -12.10 -4.35 -6.34
C LYS A 12 -13.55 -4.79 -6.09
N VAL A 13 -14.08 -5.67 -6.94
CA VAL A 13 -15.43 -6.24 -6.78
C VAL A 13 -15.56 -7.05 -5.48
N GLU A 14 -14.53 -7.79 -5.08
CA GLU A 14 -14.57 -8.55 -3.83
C GLU A 14 -14.45 -7.65 -2.59
N ILE A 15 -13.64 -6.59 -2.67
CA ILE A 15 -13.49 -5.59 -1.60
C ILE A 15 -14.79 -4.80 -1.38
N GLU A 16 -15.53 -4.50 -2.44
CA GLU A 16 -16.87 -3.89 -2.35
C GLU A 16 -17.86 -4.71 -1.53
N LYS A 17 -17.70 -6.03 -1.48
CA LYS A 17 -18.59 -6.91 -0.70
C LYS A 17 -18.27 -6.93 0.79
N LEU A 18 -17.06 -6.54 1.17
CA LEU A 18 -16.65 -6.49 2.58
C LEU A 18 -17.34 -5.34 3.33
N SER A 19 -17.50 -5.49 4.64
CA SER A 19 -17.94 -4.39 5.50
C SER A 19 -16.88 -3.28 5.57
N PRO A 20 -17.27 -2.02 5.89
CA PRO A 20 -16.34 -0.89 5.86
C PRO A 20 -15.07 -1.08 6.71
N LEU A 21 -15.18 -1.74 7.87
CA LEU A 21 -14.02 -2.02 8.73
C LEU A 21 -13.12 -3.11 8.15
N HIS A 22 -13.70 -4.14 7.53
CA HIS A 22 -12.92 -5.19 6.87
C HIS A 22 -12.13 -4.64 5.67
N ARG A 23 -12.71 -3.68 4.92
CA ARG A 23 -11.98 -2.96 3.86
C ARG A 23 -10.81 -2.16 4.41
N ILE A 24 -10.99 -1.46 5.53
CA ILE A 24 -9.91 -0.72 6.19
C ILE A 24 -8.82 -1.67 6.68
N ALA A 25 -9.17 -2.81 7.28
CA ALA A 25 -8.21 -3.82 7.72
C ALA A 25 -7.39 -4.39 6.55
N PHE A 26 -8.03 -4.63 5.40
CA PHE A 26 -7.33 -5.01 4.17
C PHE A 26 -6.33 -3.94 3.73
N ALA A 27 -6.75 -2.67 3.65
CA ALA A 27 -5.87 -1.58 3.25
C ALA A 27 -4.73 -1.32 4.25
N ALA A 28 -5.00 -1.45 5.56
CA ALA A 28 -3.99 -1.34 6.60
C ALA A 28 -2.91 -2.42 6.46
N SER A 29 -3.32 -3.67 6.17
CA SER A 29 -2.41 -4.78 5.86
C SER A 29 -1.49 -4.46 4.66
N CYS A 30 -2.04 -3.91 3.57
CA CYS A 30 -1.24 -3.45 2.43
C CYS A 30 -0.26 -2.33 2.82
N CYS A 31 -0.71 -1.38 3.65
CA CYS A 31 0.12 -0.26 4.11
C CYS A 31 1.32 -0.72 4.94
N GLU A 32 1.18 -1.79 5.74
CA GLU A 32 2.31 -2.36 6.48
C GLU A 32 3.45 -2.81 5.55
N ARG A 33 3.12 -3.30 4.34
CA ARG A 33 4.11 -3.72 3.34
C ARG A 33 4.68 -2.56 2.50
N LEU A 34 3.98 -1.42 2.46
CA LEU A 34 4.42 -0.21 1.77
C LEU A 34 5.30 0.68 2.65
N LEU A 35 5.04 0.73 3.96
CA LEU A 35 5.74 1.61 4.89
C LEU A 35 7.28 1.52 4.83
N PRO A 36 7.91 0.33 4.61
CA PRO A 36 9.36 0.25 4.49
C PRO A 36 9.96 1.08 3.37
N ASN A 37 9.22 1.39 2.30
CA ASN A 37 9.69 2.28 1.23
C ASN A 37 10.03 3.68 1.76
N CYS A 38 9.28 4.20 2.74
CA CYS A 38 9.57 5.49 3.35
C CYS A 38 10.82 5.46 4.25
N TYR A 39 11.03 4.37 5.00
CA TYR A 39 12.23 4.23 5.83
C TYR A 39 13.50 4.24 4.98
N ILE A 40 13.43 3.59 3.82
CA ILE A 40 14.58 3.45 2.92
C ILE A 40 14.88 4.75 2.21
N PHE A 41 13.84 5.41 1.68
CA PHE A 41 14.01 6.76 1.16
C PHE A 41 14.67 7.69 2.20
N THR A 42 14.20 7.67 3.46
CA THR A 42 14.81 8.52 4.50
C THR A 42 16.25 8.14 4.83
N ARG A 43 16.58 6.85 4.79
CA ARG A 43 17.96 6.39 5.00
C ARG A 43 18.89 6.78 3.87
N GLU A 44 18.50 6.53 2.62
CA GLU A 44 19.35 6.72 1.44
C GLU A 44 19.52 8.20 1.09
N GLU A 45 18.44 8.99 1.22
CA GLU A 45 18.46 10.41 0.84
C GLU A 45 18.80 11.34 2.01
N GLY A 46 18.83 10.81 3.25
CA GLY A 46 19.08 11.60 4.46
C GLY A 46 17.98 12.65 4.76
N GLN A 47 16.80 12.51 4.16
CA GLN A 47 15.69 13.46 4.25
C GLN A 47 14.34 12.76 4.40
N GLY A 48 13.33 13.50 4.85
CA GLY A 48 12.00 12.94 5.16
C GLY A 48 11.89 12.39 6.58
N ASN A 49 10.67 12.05 6.98
CA ASN A 49 10.37 11.53 8.31
C ASN A 49 9.20 10.52 8.23
N PRO A 50 9.46 9.22 8.41
CA PRO A 50 8.41 8.18 8.36
C PRO A 50 7.59 8.09 9.65
N SER A 51 7.98 8.74 10.74
CA SER A 51 7.30 8.64 12.05
C SER A 51 5.82 9.03 12.02
N PRO A 52 5.40 10.11 11.33
CA PRO A 52 3.98 10.43 11.17
C PRO A 52 3.18 9.32 10.48
N LEU A 53 3.79 8.61 9.52
CA LEU A 53 3.13 7.53 8.78
C LEU A 53 2.92 6.30 9.65
N ARG A 54 3.93 5.90 10.44
CA ARG A 54 3.79 4.84 11.43
C ARG A 54 2.69 5.17 12.45
N THR A 55 2.70 6.41 12.94
CA THR A 55 1.70 6.90 13.91
C THR A 55 0.28 6.85 13.32
N ALA A 56 0.12 7.29 12.08
CA ALA A 56 -1.15 7.21 11.36
C ALA A 56 -1.63 5.76 11.20
N LEU A 57 -0.75 4.86 10.77
CA LEU A 57 -1.10 3.45 10.58
C LEU A 57 -1.40 2.74 11.91
N ASP A 58 -0.70 3.08 12.99
CA ASP A 58 -1.02 2.60 14.35
C ASP A 58 -2.40 3.07 14.82
N GLU A 59 -2.76 4.33 14.53
CA GLU A 59 -4.10 4.84 14.83
C GLU A 59 -5.18 4.06 14.06
N VAL A 60 -4.93 3.69 12.79
CA VAL A 60 -5.85 2.83 12.03
C VAL A 60 -6.06 1.49 12.74
N TRP A 61 -4.98 0.82 13.17
CA TRP A 61 -5.10 -0.44 13.90
C TRP A 61 -5.87 -0.29 15.20
N HIS A 62 -5.61 0.76 15.98
CA HIS A 62 -6.36 1.02 17.20
C HIS A 62 -7.85 1.27 16.95
N ILE A 63 -8.21 1.98 15.88
CA ILE A 63 -9.62 2.16 15.49
C ILE A 63 -10.26 0.80 15.15
N LEU A 64 -9.55 -0.08 14.45
CA LEU A 64 -10.01 -1.43 14.13
C LEU A 64 -10.18 -2.30 15.40
N GLU A 65 -9.35 -2.08 16.43
CA GLU A 65 -9.47 -2.70 17.75
C GLU A 65 -10.62 -2.12 18.60
N GLY A 66 -11.34 -1.11 18.09
CA GLY A 66 -12.50 -0.51 18.74
C GLY A 66 -12.19 0.77 19.53
N LYS A 67 -10.99 1.34 19.41
CA LYS A 67 -10.68 2.66 19.98
C LYS A 67 -11.60 3.71 19.35
N VAL A 68 -12.28 4.47 20.21
CA VAL A 68 -13.06 5.63 19.79
C VAL A 68 -12.11 6.80 19.56
N THR A 69 -11.95 7.19 18.30
CA THR A 69 -11.08 8.30 17.89
C THR A 69 -11.90 9.48 17.38
N LYS A 70 -11.50 10.69 17.79
CA LYS A 70 -12.14 11.94 17.35
C LYS A 70 -11.74 12.26 15.91
N LYS A 71 -12.67 12.83 15.14
CA LYS A 71 -12.42 13.26 13.75
C LYS A 71 -11.23 14.21 13.65
N GLU A 72 -11.09 15.12 14.61
CA GLU A 72 -10.02 16.12 14.66
C GLU A 72 -8.64 15.46 14.79
N THR A 73 -8.55 14.35 15.53
CA THR A 73 -7.32 13.56 15.65
C THR A 73 -6.92 12.96 14.30
N ILE A 74 -7.88 12.37 13.59
CA ILE A 74 -7.64 11.81 12.25
C ILE A 74 -7.22 12.91 11.26
N GLN A 75 -7.85 14.08 11.31
CA GLN A 75 -7.50 15.21 10.46
C GLN A 75 -6.09 15.74 10.73
N LEU A 76 -5.69 15.83 12.00
CA LEU A 76 -4.33 16.23 12.37
C LEU A 76 -3.30 15.23 11.83
N LEU A 77 -3.54 13.93 12.01
CA LEU A 77 -2.66 12.88 11.49
C LEU A 77 -2.56 12.90 9.96
N LEU A 78 -3.64 13.19 9.25
CA LEU A 78 -3.60 13.39 7.79
C LEU A 78 -2.71 14.57 7.41
N THR A 79 -2.85 15.71 8.09
CA THR A 79 -1.97 16.87 7.88
C THR A 79 -0.50 16.54 8.19
N ASP A 80 -0.23 15.72 9.20
CA ASP A 80 1.15 15.32 9.51
C ASP A 80 1.72 14.32 8.50
N CYS A 81 0.89 13.46 7.89
CA CYS A 81 1.28 12.64 6.74
C CYS A 81 1.61 13.50 5.51
N GLU A 82 0.82 14.54 5.23
CA GLU A 82 1.08 15.46 4.12
C GLU A 82 2.42 16.18 4.27
N LYS A 83 2.80 16.57 5.49
CA LYS A 83 4.11 17.18 5.78
C LYS A 83 5.28 16.21 5.63
N ALA A 84 5.04 14.90 5.59
CA ALA A 84 6.08 13.91 5.34
C ALA A 84 6.44 13.81 3.85
N ILE A 85 5.65 14.41 2.96
CA ILE A 85 5.95 14.48 1.52
C ILE A 85 7.15 15.39 1.32
N VAL A 86 8.21 14.84 0.69
CA VAL A 86 9.38 15.63 0.30
C VAL A 86 9.05 16.44 -0.97
N PRO A 87 9.40 17.74 -1.02
CA PRO A 87 9.19 18.59 -2.19
C PRO A 87 9.81 18.04 -3.48
N SER A 88 9.11 18.24 -4.61
CA SER A 88 9.42 17.61 -5.90
C SER A 88 10.78 17.98 -6.49
N ASP A 89 11.30 19.16 -6.15
CA ASP A 89 12.63 19.64 -6.53
C ASP A 89 13.77 18.80 -5.94
N TYR A 90 13.53 18.08 -4.84
CA TYR A 90 14.48 17.12 -4.25
C TYR A 90 14.22 15.67 -4.68
N VAL A 91 13.09 15.39 -5.34
CA VAL A 91 12.56 14.05 -5.66
C VAL A 91 13.06 13.53 -7.01
N LEU A 92 13.37 14.43 -7.96
CA LEU A 92 13.68 14.10 -9.35
C LEU A 92 14.98 13.30 -9.57
N GLU A 93 15.87 13.24 -8.56
CA GLU A 93 17.15 12.52 -8.64
C GLU A 93 17.17 11.21 -7.84
N SER A 94 16.14 10.96 -7.03
CA SER A 94 16.12 9.81 -6.12
C SER A 94 15.40 8.61 -6.72
N ARG A 95 16.03 7.43 -6.61
CA ARG A 95 15.45 6.14 -7.04
C ARG A 95 14.27 5.68 -6.17
N TYR A 96 14.08 6.24 -4.97
CA TYR A 96 13.12 5.74 -3.97
C TYR A 96 11.98 6.70 -3.66
N SER A 97 11.99 7.87 -4.28
CA SER A 97 11.09 8.97 -3.95
C SER A 97 9.65 8.68 -4.37
N ALA A 98 9.45 8.01 -5.50
CA ALA A 98 8.15 7.61 -6.01
C ALA A 98 7.47 6.60 -5.09
N GLU A 99 8.18 5.56 -4.67
CA GLU A 99 7.67 4.49 -3.80
C GLU A 99 7.38 5.00 -2.40
N SER A 100 8.21 5.92 -1.88
CA SER A 100 7.95 6.62 -0.62
C SER A 100 6.69 7.49 -0.71
N HIS A 101 6.54 8.26 -1.79
CA HIS A 101 5.34 9.08 -2.00
C HIS A 101 4.07 8.22 -2.09
N LEU A 102 4.13 7.11 -2.82
CA LEU A 102 3.03 6.16 -2.95
C LEU A 102 2.64 5.56 -1.59
N ALA A 103 3.61 5.20 -0.74
CA ALA A 103 3.33 4.73 0.61
C ALA A 103 2.61 5.81 1.47
N ILE A 104 3.03 7.08 1.39
CA ILE A 104 2.34 8.20 2.06
C ILE A 104 0.89 8.31 1.59
N VAL A 105 0.65 8.21 0.28
CA VAL A 105 -0.70 8.25 -0.30
C VAL A 105 -1.55 7.10 0.22
N ALA A 106 -1.04 5.86 0.22
CA ALA A 106 -1.80 4.70 0.69
C ALA A 106 -2.18 4.80 2.17
N ILE A 107 -1.24 5.20 3.03
CA ILE A 107 -1.48 5.36 4.47
C ILE A 107 -2.50 6.48 4.72
N SER A 108 -2.36 7.61 4.03
CA SER A 108 -3.29 8.75 4.14
C SER A 108 -4.70 8.36 3.69
N LYS A 109 -4.83 7.59 2.60
CA LYS A 109 -6.13 7.08 2.12
C LYS A 109 -6.76 6.11 3.10
N THR A 110 -5.98 5.21 3.68
CA THR A 110 -6.46 4.25 4.70
C THR A 110 -6.92 4.96 5.97
N LEU A 111 -6.15 5.96 6.43
CA LEU A 111 -6.52 6.76 7.58
C LEU A 111 -7.81 7.57 7.30
N LYS A 112 -7.90 8.21 6.13
CA LYS A 112 -9.10 8.94 5.71
C LYS A 112 -10.34 8.03 5.61
N ALA A 113 -10.17 6.79 5.15
CA ALA A 113 -11.24 5.80 5.08
C ALA A 113 -11.89 5.52 6.45
N CYS A 114 -11.21 5.79 7.57
CA CYS A 114 -11.78 5.67 8.92
C CYS A 114 -12.86 6.73 9.23
N LEU A 115 -12.96 7.82 8.44
CA LEU A 115 -13.93 8.89 8.65
C LEU A 115 -15.33 8.60 8.08
N SER A 116 -15.47 7.57 7.24
CA SER A 116 -16.70 7.30 6.49
C SER A 116 -16.98 5.80 6.39
N LYS A 117 -18.27 5.43 6.48
CA LYS A 117 -18.71 4.06 6.14
C LYS A 117 -18.72 3.80 4.64
N ASN A 118 -18.83 4.85 3.82
CA ASN A 118 -18.69 4.75 2.37
C ASN A 118 -17.23 5.03 1.98
N ASN A 119 -16.35 4.09 2.28
CA ASN A 119 -14.90 4.25 2.15
C ASN A 119 -14.30 3.53 0.92
N VAL A 120 -15.13 2.93 0.07
CA VAL A 120 -14.67 2.06 -1.02
C VAL A 120 -13.67 2.74 -1.96
N GLU A 121 -13.91 4.00 -2.33
CA GLU A 121 -13.03 4.75 -3.25
C GLU A 121 -11.64 4.99 -2.67
N ASP A 122 -11.54 5.30 -1.37
CA ASP A 122 -10.24 5.49 -0.73
C ASP A 122 -9.48 4.14 -0.67
N ILE A 123 -10.18 3.02 -0.47
CA ILE A 123 -9.60 1.66 -0.47
C ILE A 123 -9.18 1.23 -1.88
N PHE A 124 -9.96 1.57 -2.90
CA PHE A 124 -9.59 1.33 -4.29
C PHE A 124 -8.31 2.08 -4.67
N LYS A 125 -8.13 3.29 -4.16
CA LYS A 125 -6.89 4.01 -4.39
C LYS A 125 -5.69 3.30 -3.74
N VAL A 126 -5.86 2.68 -2.57
CA VAL A 126 -4.79 1.88 -1.94
C VAL A 126 -4.43 0.67 -2.81
N ILE A 127 -5.41 -0.02 -3.37
CA ILE A 127 -5.18 -1.18 -4.28
C ILE A 127 -4.40 -0.76 -5.52
N GLU A 128 -4.77 0.37 -6.13
CA GLU A 128 -4.05 0.94 -7.27
C GLU A 128 -2.61 1.28 -6.89
N VAL A 129 -2.43 1.99 -5.78
CA VAL A 129 -1.10 2.43 -5.31
C VAL A 129 -0.16 1.25 -5.05
N VAL A 130 -0.65 0.14 -4.50
CA VAL A 130 0.17 -1.08 -4.35
C VAL A 130 0.65 -1.57 -5.72
N GLY A 131 -0.24 -1.62 -6.70
CA GLY A 131 0.11 -2.04 -8.05
C GLY A 131 1.07 -1.07 -8.74
N ASP A 132 0.82 0.22 -8.63
CA ASP A 132 1.65 1.30 -9.18
C ASP A 132 3.06 1.26 -8.57
N THR A 133 3.18 0.94 -7.28
CA THR A 133 4.48 0.82 -6.59
C THR A 133 5.33 -0.30 -7.18
N ILE A 134 4.74 -1.49 -7.37
CA ILE A 134 5.46 -2.64 -7.94
C ILE A 134 5.81 -2.37 -9.40
N PHE A 135 4.83 -1.86 -10.17
CA PHE A 135 5.03 -1.59 -11.58
C PHE A 135 6.13 -0.55 -11.79
N GLY A 136 6.02 0.63 -11.16
CA GLY A 136 6.99 1.71 -11.34
C GLY A 136 8.41 1.31 -10.96
N PHE A 137 8.58 0.58 -9.85
CA PHE A 137 9.89 0.10 -9.43
C PHE A 137 10.51 -0.87 -10.45
N LEU A 138 9.73 -1.84 -10.94
CA LEU A 138 10.21 -2.83 -11.89
C LEU A 138 10.40 -2.26 -13.30
N ASP A 139 9.58 -1.29 -13.70
CA ASP A 139 9.70 -0.60 -14.97
C ASP A 139 11.05 0.12 -15.06
N ILE A 140 11.41 0.89 -14.03
CA ILE A 140 12.73 1.55 -13.93
C ILE A 140 13.87 0.51 -13.90
N ASP A 141 13.73 -0.56 -13.13
CA ASP A 141 14.76 -1.62 -13.07
C ASP A 141 14.96 -2.28 -14.45
N LYS A 142 13.88 -2.49 -15.20
CA LYS A 142 13.92 -3.05 -16.56
C LYS A 142 14.48 -2.08 -17.58
N GLU A 143 14.17 -0.79 -17.51
CA GLU A 143 14.81 0.24 -18.34
C GLU A 143 16.34 0.22 -18.19
N ILE A 144 16.85 -0.09 -17.00
CA ILE A 144 18.28 -0.18 -16.72
C ILE A 144 18.88 -1.53 -17.17
N THR A 145 18.15 -2.63 -16.98
CA THR A 145 18.71 -4.00 -17.10
C THR A 145 18.38 -4.72 -18.41
N ASP A 146 17.35 -4.29 -19.13
CA ASP A 146 16.90 -4.87 -20.39
C ASP A 146 16.93 -3.79 -21.51
N PRO A 147 17.94 -3.81 -22.39
CA PRO A 147 18.09 -2.82 -23.47
C PRO A 147 16.91 -2.71 -24.44
N ASP A 148 16.09 -3.77 -24.55
CA ASP A 148 14.94 -3.83 -25.44
C ASP A 148 13.63 -3.49 -24.71
N TRP A 149 13.67 -3.19 -23.40
CA TRP A 149 12.48 -2.93 -22.58
C TRP A 149 11.56 -1.85 -23.17
N LEU A 150 12.15 -0.72 -23.58
CA LEU A 150 11.42 0.40 -24.18
C LEU A 150 10.87 0.11 -25.58
N GLN A 151 11.31 -0.99 -26.22
CA GLN A 151 10.79 -1.43 -27.52
C GLN A 151 9.61 -2.39 -27.38
N LYS A 152 9.39 -2.98 -26.20
CA LYS A 152 8.25 -3.85 -25.93
C LYS A 152 6.95 -3.06 -25.96
N SER A 153 5.88 -3.71 -26.39
CA SER A 153 4.54 -3.16 -26.26
C SER A 153 4.14 -3.04 -24.78
N TRP A 154 3.20 -2.16 -24.50
CA TRP A 154 2.64 -2.00 -23.16
C TRP A 154 2.06 -3.32 -22.60
N GLU A 155 1.44 -4.13 -23.46
CA GLU A 155 0.91 -5.44 -23.10
C GLU A 155 2.01 -6.42 -22.68
N GLU A 156 3.14 -6.46 -23.40
CA GLU A 156 4.30 -7.30 -23.05
C GLU A 156 4.95 -6.84 -21.74
N GLN A 157 5.10 -5.52 -21.54
CA GLN A 157 5.64 -4.97 -20.30
C GLN A 157 4.76 -5.34 -19.10
N ILE A 158 3.44 -5.17 -19.22
CA ILE A 158 2.49 -5.59 -18.18
C ILE A 158 2.61 -7.09 -17.92
N GLU A 159 2.63 -7.92 -18.97
CA GLU A 159 2.69 -9.38 -18.81
C GLU A 159 3.95 -9.81 -18.06
N GLU A 160 5.11 -9.25 -18.40
CA GLU A 160 6.36 -9.57 -17.74
C GLU A 160 6.38 -9.12 -16.27
N ILE A 161 5.96 -7.88 -15.99
CA ILE A 161 5.85 -7.36 -14.61
C ILE A 161 4.83 -8.16 -13.81
N SER A 162 3.73 -8.59 -14.42
CA SER A 162 2.69 -9.38 -13.74
C SER A 162 3.19 -10.75 -13.29
N ASN A 163 4.15 -11.32 -14.02
CA ASN A 163 4.77 -12.60 -13.71
C ASN A 163 6.01 -12.45 -12.80
N HIS A 164 6.40 -11.21 -12.46
CA HIS A 164 7.52 -10.97 -11.56
C HIS A 164 7.24 -11.51 -10.14
N PRO A 165 8.24 -12.10 -9.45
CA PRO A 165 8.07 -12.63 -8.10
C PRO A 165 7.45 -11.66 -7.08
N PHE A 166 7.78 -10.35 -7.16
CA PHE A 166 7.18 -9.34 -6.28
C PHE A 166 5.67 -9.21 -6.50
N THR A 167 5.24 -9.18 -7.76
CA THR A 167 3.83 -9.12 -8.13
C THR A 167 3.10 -10.38 -7.67
N LEU A 168 3.65 -11.57 -7.95
CA LEU A 168 3.05 -12.84 -7.55
C LEU A 168 2.92 -12.97 -6.02
N ARG A 169 3.95 -12.55 -5.28
CA ARG A 169 3.95 -12.54 -3.82
C ARG A 169 2.87 -11.60 -3.26
N GLU A 170 2.79 -10.38 -3.77
CA GLU A 170 1.77 -9.42 -3.32
C GLU A 170 0.35 -9.91 -3.67
N ILE A 171 0.18 -10.51 -4.85
CA ILE A 171 -1.10 -11.13 -5.23
C ILE A 171 -1.49 -12.22 -4.23
N ALA A 172 -0.56 -13.12 -3.91
CA ALA A 172 -0.81 -14.20 -2.96
C ALA A 172 -1.19 -13.66 -1.59
N LYS A 173 -0.47 -12.63 -1.10
CA LYS A 173 -0.76 -12.02 0.21
C LYS A 173 -2.10 -11.29 0.25
N GLN A 174 -2.43 -10.49 -0.77
CA GLN A 174 -3.74 -9.83 -0.86
C GLN A 174 -4.89 -10.84 -0.93
N ASN A 175 -4.70 -11.96 -1.63
CA ASN A 175 -5.70 -13.02 -1.67
C ASN A 175 -5.87 -13.69 -0.30
N GLU A 176 -4.78 -13.98 0.40
CA GLU A 176 -4.84 -14.56 1.74
C GLU A 176 -5.58 -13.64 2.72
N ASP A 177 -5.23 -12.35 2.76
CA ASP A 177 -5.86 -11.35 3.62
C ASP A 177 -7.36 -11.24 3.29
N LEU A 178 -7.70 -11.17 2.00
CA LEU A 178 -9.08 -11.10 1.53
C LEU A 178 -9.89 -12.32 1.96
N GLN A 179 -9.36 -13.54 1.81
CA GLN A 179 -10.09 -14.76 2.20
C GLN A 179 -10.38 -14.77 3.70
N LYS A 180 -9.38 -14.47 4.55
CA LYS A 180 -9.61 -14.41 6.01
C LYS A 180 -10.64 -13.36 6.40
N LEU A 181 -10.62 -12.20 5.75
CA LEU A 181 -11.60 -11.15 5.96
C LEU A 181 -13.01 -11.52 5.47
N LYS A 182 -13.15 -12.41 4.48
CA LYS A 182 -14.46 -12.90 4.02
C LYS A 182 -15.04 -13.98 4.93
N GLU A 183 -14.17 -14.79 5.54
CA GLU A 183 -14.55 -15.85 6.47
C GLU A 183 -14.89 -15.30 7.87
N ALA A 184 -14.32 -14.16 8.24
CA ALA A 184 -14.57 -13.50 9.51
C ALA A 184 -15.88 -12.70 9.51
N GLU A 185 -16.75 -12.95 10.48
CA GLU A 185 -17.94 -12.11 10.71
C GLU A 185 -17.56 -10.79 11.38
N THR A 186 -16.56 -10.82 12.27
CA THR A 186 -16.06 -9.66 13.02
C THR A 186 -14.54 -9.62 13.03
N LEU A 187 -13.98 -8.42 13.24
CA LEU A 187 -12.53 -8.22 13.33
C LEU A 187 -12.04 -8.54 14.74
N GLU A 188 -11.89 -9.82 15.05
CA GLU A 188 -11.35 -10.26 16.33
C GLU A 188 -9.88 -9.82 16.49
N PRO A 189 -9.41 -9.57 17.74
CA PRO A 189 -8.04 -9.14 17.99
C PRO A 189 -6.97 -10.05 17.36
N LYS A 190 -7.19 -11.37 17.37
CA LYS A 190 -6.25 -12.33 16.76
C LYS A 190 -6.14 -12.18 15.24
N LEU A 191 -7.24 -11.85 14.57
CA LEU A 191 -7.24 -11.61 13.12
C LEU A 191 -6.49 -10.31 12.79
N LEU A 192 -6.74 -9.24 13.57
CA LEU A 192 -6.04 -7.96 13.41
C LEU A 192 -4.54 -8.10 13.65
N GLU A 193 -4.15 -8.78 14.73
CA GLU A 193 -2.76 -9.08 15.03
C GLU A 193 -2.12 -9.90 13.89
N TRP A 194 -2.82 -10.91 13.38
CA TRP A 194 -2.34 -11.71 12.26
C TRP A 194 -2.15 -10.88 10.99
N LEU A 195 -3.11 -10.03 10.62
CA LEU A 195 -3.00 -9.16 9.43
C LEU A 195 -1.82 -8.20 9.54
N ARG A 196 -1.63 -7.62 10.74
CA ARG A 196 -0.54 -6.67 11.01
C ARG A 196 0.83 -7.34 11.00
N THR A 197 0.97 -8.49 11.66
CA THR A 197 2.26 -9.17 11.86
C THR A 197 2.69 -10.00 10.66
N THR A 198 1.77 -10.65 9.94
CA THR A 198 2.15 -11.43 8.73
C THR A 198 2.39 -10.56 7.50
N SER A 199 2.05 -9.28 7.58
CA SER A 199 2.50 -8.28 6.62
C SER A 199 3.94 -7.83 6.85
N TYR A 200 4.50 -8.13 8.02
CA TYR A 200 5.90 -7.88 8.30
C TYR A 200 6.78 -8.88 7.54
N ASN A 201 7.56 -8.38 6.59
CA ASN A 201 8.46 -9.18 5.75
C ASN A 201 9.93 -8.99 6.16
N ASN A 202 10.25 -9.11 7.46
CA ASN A 202 11.61 -8.89 7.99
C ASN A 202 12.21 -7.53 7.57
N ASP A 203 11.48 -6.44 7.84
CA ASP A 203 11.79 -5.07 7.43
C ASP A 203 11.84 -4.79 5.91
N LYS A 204 11.56 -5.78 5.07
CA LYS A 204 11.48 -5.59 3.62
C LYS A 204 10.11 -5.10 3.18
N SER A 205 10.07 -4.19 2.22
CA SER A 205 8.84 -3.79 1.56
C SER A 205 8.33 -4.87 0.59
N LEU A 206 7.16 -4.62 -0.01
CA LEU A 206 6.60 -5.48 -1.05
C LEU A 206 7.48 -5.60 -2.32
N ILE A 207 8.49 -4.73 -2.49
CA ILE A 207 9.52 -4.77 -3.54
C ILE A 207 10.91 -5.12 -2.99
N ASP A 208 10.97 -5.74 -1.80
CA ASP A 208 12.20 -6.20 -1.12
C ASP A 208 13.26 -5.14 -0.83
N LEU A 209 12.87 -3.87 -0.84
CA LEU A 209 13.70 -2.81 -0.28
C LEU A 209 13.73 -3.00 1.25
N SER A 210 14.92 -3.05 1.85
CA SER A 210 15.15 -3.00 3.32
C SER A 210 16.21 -1.98 3.69
#